data_AF-A0A5K1G0B1-F1
#
_entry.id   AF-A0A5K1G0B1-F1
#
_cell.length_a   1.000
_cell.length_b   1.000
_cell.length_c   1.000
_cell.angle_alpha   90.00
_cell.angle_beta   90.00
_cell.angle_gamma   90.00
#
_symmetry.space_group_name_H-M   'P 1'
#
loop_
_entity.id
_entity.type
_entity.pdbx_description
1 polymer ?
#
loop_
_entity_poly.entity_id
_entity_poly.type
_entity_poly.pdbx_seq_one_letter_code
_entity_poly.pdbx_strand_id
1 'polypeptide(L)'
;LDSTNPKLMNESRMLRIARGSGRNIREVMDMLEEYKRLAKIWSKMKGLKIPKKGEMSALSRNMNAQQMSKVLPPQMLKQIGGMGGLQSLMKQMGSKDLGGMFGGDR
;
A
#
# COMPACT_ATOMS: atom_id res chain seq x y z
N LEU A 1 17.60 -15.37 -18.32
CA LEU A 1 18.06 -14.00 -17.94
C LEU A 1 17.32 -13.52 -16.68
N ASP A 2 16.97 -14.44 -15.76
CA ASP A 2 15.76 -14.30 -14.93
C ASP A 2 16.04 -13.87 -13.47
N SER A 3 17.19 -13.24 -13.24
CA SER A 3 17.51 -12.72 -11.91
C SER A 3 16.83 -11.37 -11.69
N THR A 4 15.79 -11.32 -10.87
CA THR A 4 15.11 -10.08 -10.43
C THR A 4 15.92 -9.26 -9.41
N ASN A 5 17.15 -9.68 -9.10
CA ASN A 5 17.99 -9.06 -8.10
C ASN A 5 18.57 -7.72 -8.60
N PRO A 6 18.15 -6.56 -8.06
CA PRO A 6 18.60 -5.26 -8.52
C PRO A 6 20.08 -5.00 -8.20
N LYS A 7 20.67 -5.75 -7.25
CA LYS A 7 22.10 -5.67 -6.92
C LYS A 7 23.01 -6.10 -8.07
N LEU A 8 22.46 -6.83 -9.04
CA LEU A 8 23.19 -7.22 -10.24
C LEU A 8 23.31 -6.08 -11.25
N MET A 9 22.61 -4.96 -11.06
CA MET A 9 22.64 -3.82 -11.97
C MET A 9 23.83 -2.90 -11.66
N ASN A 10 24.99 -3.26 -12.20
CA ASN A 10 26.22 -2.47 -12.10
C ASN A 10 26.33 -1.43 -13.22
N GLU A 11 27.36 -0.58 -13.14
CA GLU A 11 27.57 0.53 -14.09
C GLU A 11 27.69 0.07 -15.55
N SER A 12 28.44 -1.00 -15.81
CA SER A 12 28.57 -1.58 -17.15
C SER A 12 27.21 -1.98 -17.76
N ARG A 13 26.33 -2.56 -16.95
CA ARG A 13 24.97 -2.93 -17.38
C ARG A 13 24.09 -1.70 -17.61
N MET A 14 24.17 -0.70 -16.74
CA MET A 14 23.43 0.56 -16.92
C MET A 14 23.86 1.27 -18.20
N LEU A 15 25.16 1.35 -18.48
CA LEU A 15 25.70 1.91 -19.73
C LEU A 15 25.21 1.14 -20.97
N ARG A 16 25.18 -0.19 -20.91
CA ARG A 16 24.66 -1.01 -22.01
C ARG A 16 23.17 -0.75 -22.25
N ILE A 17 22.37 -0.64 -21.19
CA ILE A 17 20.94 -0.33 -21.29
C ILE A 17 20.75 1.06 -21.89
N ALA A 18 21.45 2.08 -21.37
CA ALA A 18 21.41 3.45 -21.87
C ALA A 18 21.72 3.52 -23.38
N ARG A 19 22.79 2.83 -23.82
CA ARG A 19 23.16 2.74 -25.24
C ARG A 19 22.10 2.00 -26.07
N GLY A 20 21.59 0.87 -25.57
CA GLY A 20 20.61 0.04 -26.27
C GLY A 20 19.21 0.68 -26.36
N SER A 21 18.85 1.53 -25.40
CA SER A 21 17.58 2.26 -25.38
C SER A 21 17.68 3.68 -25.95
N GLY A 22 18.88 4.16 -26.27
CA GLY A 22 19.11 5.54 -26.72
C GLY A 22 18.84 6.60 -25.64
N ARG A 23 18.93 6.23 -24.36
CA ARG A 23 18.64 7.10 -23.21
C ARG A 23 19.91 7.52 -22.48
N ASN A 24 19.80 8.59 -21.71
CA ASN A 24 20.89 9.01 -20.83
C ASN A 24 21.05 8.00 -19.68
N ILE A 25 22.28 7.79 -19.21
CA ILE A 25 22.54 6.95 -18.04
C ILE A 25 21.79 7.43 -16.78
N ARG A 26 21.58 8.75 -16.63
CA ARG A 26 20.76 9.30 -15.53
C ARG A 26 19.34 8.78 -15.55
N GLU A 27 18.69 8.75 -16.72
CA GLU A 27 17.32 8.24 -16.84
C GLU A 27 17.24 6.76 -16.45
N VAL A 28 18.28 5.97 -16.75
CA VAL A 28 18.37 4.56 -16.34
C VAL A 28 18.53 4.44 -14.82
N MET A 29 19.31 5.33 -14.20
CA MET A 29 19.47 5.38 -12.74
C MET A 29 18.15 5.76 -12.05
N ASP A 30 17.47 6.80 -12.53
CA ASP A 30 16.19 7.27 -11.99
C ASP A 30 15.13 6.16 -12.07
N MET A 31 15.06 5.45 -13.20
CA MET A 31 14.17 4.30 -13.37
C MET A 31 14.46 3.18 -12.36
N LEU A 32 15.73 2.90 -12.07
CA LEU A 32 16.11 1.88 -11.08
C LEU A 32 15.74 2.29 -9.65
N GLU A 33 15.78 3.58 -9.33
CA GLU A 33 15.30 4.10 -8.04
C GLU A 33 13.78 3.96 -7.90
N GLU A 34 13.03 4.33 -8.93
CA GLU A 34 11.57 4.17 -8.94
C GLU A 34 11.16 2.71 -8.82
N TYR A 35 11.87 1.80 -9.49
CA TYR A 35 11.68 0.36 -9.30
C TYR A 35 11.85 -0.06 -7.83
N LYS A 36 12.92 0.39 -7.15
CA LYS A 36 13.15 0.06 -5.73
C LYS A 36 12.04 0.62 -4.84
N ARG A 37 11.57 1.84 -5.11
CA ARG A 37 10.46 2.47 -4.39
C ARG A 37 9.17 1.66 -4.54
N LEU A 38 8.80 1.31 -5.78
CA LEU A 38 7.63 0.50 -6.07
C LEU A 38 7.75 -0.90 -5.44
N ALA A 39 8.89 -1.57 -5.59
CA ALA A 39 9.14 -2.88 -4.98
C ALA A 39 8.95 -2.86 -3.46
N LYS A 40 9.35 -1.78 -2.77
CA LYS A 40 9.11 -1.59 -1.34
C LYS A 40 7.63 -1.44 -0.99
N ILE A 41 6.87 -0.70 -1.81
CA ILE A 41 5.41 -0.55 -1.64
C ILE A 41 4.72 -1.90 -1.86
N TRP A 42 5.01 -2.57 -2.96
CA TRP A 42 4.46 -3.89 -3.28
C TRP A 42 4.81 -4.95 -2.24
N SER A 43 6.02 -4.91 -1.67
CA SER A 43 6.41 -5.82 -0.59
C SER A 43 5.57 -5.61 0.68
N LYS A 44 5.23 -4.36 1.01
CA LYS A 44 4.31 -4.05 2.12
C LYS A 44 2.88 -4.50 1.79
N MET A 45 2.47 -4.34 0.53
CA MET A 45 1.12 -4.70 0.07
C MET A 45 0.90 -6.21 0.02
N LYS A 46 1.92 -7.03 -0.30
CA LYS A 46 1.85 -8.49 -0.18
C LYS A 46 1.53 -8.97 1.24
N GLY A 47 1.89 -8.20 2.27
CA GLY A 47 1.57 -8.50 3.66
C GLY A 47 0.11 -8.18 4.03
N LEU A 48 -0.59 -7.39 3.23
CA LEU A 48 -2.02 -7.18 3.34
C LEU A 48 -2.71 -8.29 2.55
N LYS A 49 -3.24 -9.29 3.28
CA LYS A 49 -4.20 -10.23 2.70
C LYS A 49 -5.39 -9.42 2.21
N ILE A 50 -5.43 -9.12 0.91
CA ILE A 50 -6.64 -8.57 0.27
C ILE A 50 -7.65 -9.72 0.34
N PRO A 51 -8.71 -9.63 1.16
CA PRO A 51 -9.67 -10.71 1.29
C PRO A 51 -10.31 -10.91 -0.07
N LYS A 52 -10.35 -12.17 -0.53
CA LYS A 52 -11.07 -12.52 -1.74
C LYS A 52 -12.53 -12.11 -1.54
N LYS A 53 -13.10 -11.53 -2.60
CA LYS A 53 -14.47 -11.00 -2.67
C LYS A 53 -15.44 -12.01 -2.03
N GLY A 54 -15.93 -11.71 -0.82
CA GLY A 54 -16.79 -12.60 -0.02
C GLY A 54 -16.53 -12.58 1.49
N GLU A 55 -15.29 -12.31 1.93
CA GLU A 55 -14.93 -12.30 3.37
C GLU A 55 -14.87 -10.88 3.99
N MET A 56 -15.56 -9.89 3.42
CA MET A 56 -15.62 -8.54 4.01
C MET A 56 -16.32 -8.50 5.38
N SER A 57 -17.13 -9.51 5.72
CA SER A 57 -17.85 -9.59 6.99
C SER A 57 -16.95 -9.85 8.21
N ALA A 58 -15.79 -10.52 8.02
CA ALA A 58 -14.82 -10.74 9.09
C ALA A 58 -13.86 -9.55 9.26
N LEU A 59 -13.51 -8.88 8.15
CA LEU A 59 -12.70 -7.66 8.18
C LEU A 59 -13.47 -6.49 8.81
N SER A 60 -14.78 -6.37 8.56
CA SER A 60 -15.60 -5.30 9.14
C SER A 60 -15.77 -5.42 10.67
N ARG A 61 -15.67 -6.63 11.22
CA ARG A 61 -15.79 -6.86 12.67
C ARG A 61 -14.46 -6.78 13.41
N ASN A 62 -13.33 -6.92 12.72
CA ASN A 62 -12.00 -6.95 13.33
C ASN A 62 -10.97 -6.07 12.61
N MET A 63 -11.41 -5.03 11.89
CA MET A 63 -10.55 -3.93 11.41
C MET A 63 -10.05 -3.16 12.63
N ASN A 64 -9.10 -3.77 13.33
CA ASN A 64 -8.45 -3.19 14.47
C ASN A 64 -7.78 -1.89 14.01
N ALA A 65 -7.89 -0.80 14.77
CA ALA A 65 -7.28 0.49 14.43
C ALA A 65 -5.77 0.38 14.10
N GLN A 66 -5.14 -0.70 14.57
CA GLN A 66 -3.76 -1.13 14.32
C GLN A 66 -3.46 -1.57 12.87
N GLN A 67 -4.43 -2.13 12.14
CA GLN A 67 -4.25 -2.49 10.73
C GLN A 67 -4.46 -1.27 9.84
N MET A 68 -5.42 -0.43 10.20
CA MET A 68 -5.68 0.84 9.52
C MET A 68 -4.53 1.84 9.66
N SER A 69 -3.91 1.92 10.84
CA SER A 69 -2.74 2.78 11.04
C SER A 69 -1.53 2.39 10.17
N LYS A 70 -1.47 1.15 9.66
CA LYS A 70 -0.41 0.69 8.75
C LYS A 70 -0.64 1.05 7.29
N VAL A 71 -1.89 1.29 6.89
CA VAL A 71 -2.26 1.68 5.52
C VAL A 71 -2.44 3.17 5.36
N LEU A 72 -2.75 3.89 6.43
CA LEU A 72 -2.90 5.34 6.40
C LEU A 72 -1.51 6.01 6.38
N PRO A 73 -1.30 7.02 5.50
CA PRO A 73 -0.08 7.81 5.52
C PRO A 73 0.15 8.41 6.92
N PRO A 74 1.40 8.45 7.42
CA PRO A 74 1.68 8.92 8.79
C PRO A 74 1.28 10.39 9.02
N GLN A 75 1.28 11.21 7.96
CA GLN A 75 0.79 12.59 8.02
C GLN A 75 -0.72 12.65 8.22
N MET A 76 -1.47 11.84 7.49
CA MET A 76 -2.92 11.75 7.64
C MET A 76 -3.30 11.12 8.98
N LEU A 77 -2.55 10.10 9.43
CA LEU A 77 -2.75 9.50 10.76
C LEU A 77 -2.60 10.54 11.86
N LYS A 78 -1.62 11.45 11.76
CA LYS A 78 -1.46 12.57 12.71
C LYS A 78 -2.63 13.55 12.64
N GLN A 79 -3.11 13.90 11.46
CA GLN A 79 -4.25 14.81 11.28
C GLN A 79 -5.56 14.24 11.85
N ILE A 80 -5.76 12.93 11.78
CA ILE A 80 -6.94 12.24 12.32
C ILE A 80 -6.86 12.09 13.85
N GLY A 81 -5.72 12.40 14.49
CA GLY A 81 -5.53 12.25 15.94
C GLY A 81 -4.89 10.92 16.35
N GLY A 82 -4.10 10.31 15.47
CA GLY A 82 -3.39 9.07 15.71
C GLY A 82 -4.31 7.84 15.81
N MET A 83 -3.85 6.81 16.52
CA MET A 83 -4.65 5.60 16.76
C MET A 83 -5.93 5.89 17.57
N GLY A 84 -5.89 6.84 18.51
CA GLY A 84 -7.06 7.21 19.31
C GLY A 84 -8.13 7.95 18.51
N GLY A 85 -7.71 8.84 17.60
CA GLY A 85 -8.62 9.53 16.70
C GLY A 85 -9.26 8.60 15.67
N LEU A 86 -8.48 7.65 15.13
CA LEU A 86 -9.01 6.59 14.27
C LEU A 86 -10.01 5.68 14.99
N GLN A 87 -9.78 5.35 16.26
CA GLN A 87 -10.73 4.59 17.08
C GLN A 87 -12.03 5.38 17.32
N SER A 88 -11.93 6.70 17.49
CA SER A 88 -13.08 7.60 17.66
C SER A 88 -13.90 7.70 16.37
N LEU A 89 -13.23 7.86 15.23
CA LEU A 89 -13.84 7.82 13.90
C LEU A 89 -14.55 6.48 13.66
N MET A 90 -13.91 5.37 14.00
CA MET A 90 -14.49 4.03 13.82
C MET A 90 -15.71 3.81 14.73
N LYS A 91 -15.69 4.31 15.96
CA LYS A 91 -16.88 4.32 16.84
C LYS A 91 -18.00 5.16 16.26
N GLN A 92 -17.69 6.33 15.71
CA GLN A 92 -18.67 7.23 15.10
C GLN A 92 -19.29 6.61 13.84
N MET A 93 -18.48 5.99 12.98
CA MET A 93 -18.91 5.35 11.73
C MET A 93 -19.64 4.02 11.98
N GLY A 94 -19.18 3.22 12.96
CA GLY A 94 -19.83 1.97 13.36
C GLY A 94 -21.17 2.18 14.08
N SER A 95 -21.38 3.35 14.70
CA SER A 95 -22.64 3.66 15.40
C SER A 95 -23.69 4.33 14.52
N LYS A 96 -23.32 4.89 13.35
CA LYS A 96 -24.22 5.76 12.57
C LYS A 96 -24.66 5.20 11.20
N ASP A 97 -23.91 4.28 10.58
CA ASP A 97 -24.17 3.93 9.17
C ASP A 97 -24.51 2.45 8.88
N LEU A 98 -24.40 1.52 9.84
CA LEU A 98 -24.76 0.10 9.60
C LEU A 98 -26.16 -0.30 10.07
N GLY A 99 -26.76 0.45 11.00
CA GLY A 99 -28.11 0.18 11.52
C GLY A 99 -29.25 0.59 10.56
N GLY A 100 -29.00 1.52 9.63
CA GLY A 100 -30.00 2.02 8.68
C GLY A 100 -29.94 1.39 7.29
N MET A 101 -28.89 0.61 6.97
CA MET A 101 -28.69 0.05 5.62
C MET A 101 -28.90 -1.47 5.54
N PHE A 102 -29.22 -2.11 6.67
CA PHE A 102 -29.54 -3.55 6.76
C PHE A 102 -30.86 -3.83 7.51
N GLY A 103 -31.67 -2.79 7.74
CA GLY A 103 -32.98 -2.89 8.36
C GLY A 103 -34.02 -2.18 7.50
N GLY A 104 -34.54 -2.90 6.50
CA GLY A 104 -35.56 -2.37 5.59
C GLY A 104 -36.11 -3.44 4.65
N ASP A 105 -36.95 -4.32 5.21
CA ASP A 105 -38.29 -4.71 4.71
C ASP A 105 -38.61 -6.20 4.92
N ARG A 106 -39.61 -6.41 5.79
CA ARG A 106 -40.51 -7.57 5.95
C ARG A 106 -39.93 -8.93 6.33
#